data_AF-A0AAV0Q1N5-F1
#
_entry.id   AF-A0AAV0Q1N5-F1
#
_cell.length_a   1.000
_cell.length_b   1.000
_cell.length_c   1.000
_cell.angle_alpha   90.00
_cell.angle_beta   90.00
_cell.angle_gamma   90.00
#
_symmetry.space_group_name_H-M   'P 1'
#
loop_
_entity.id
_entity.type
_entity.pdbx_description
1 polymer ?
#
loop_
_entity_poly.entity_id
_entity_poly.type
_entity_poly.pdbx_seq_one_letter_code
_entity_poly.pdbx_strand_id
1 'polypeptide(L)'
;MIQYVSNPDLPVPLKDVTFVLKLPVDPSLLKVSPKAALNRSQKELKWVVPEIALKGAPGKLRVRMPVDSSEGEGDEEIEAVCYVKFSMEGTTSLSEISLRPASEGNTDFYEVNHRYQSGVYMCN
;
A
#
# COMPACT_ATOMS: atom_id res chain seq x y z
N MET A 1 6.99 -10.50 7.74
CA MET A 1 7.22 -10.43 6.27
C MET A 1 5.93 -9.96 5.64
N ILE A 2 5.97 -9.03 4.69
CA ILE A 2 4.76 -8.59 3.98
C ILE A 2 4.71 -9.28 2.62
N GLN A 3 3.56 -9.84 2.27
CA GLN A 3 3.28 -10.38 0.95
C GLN A 3 2.09 -9.61 0.35
N TYR A 4 2.20 -9.22 -0.91
CA TYR A 4 1.15 -8.50 -1.62
C TYR A 4 0.89 -9.12 -2.99
N VAL A 5 -0.34 -9.03 -3.47
CA VAL A 5 -0.78 -9.50 -4.79
C VAL A 5 -1.95 -8.63 -5.24
N SER A 6 -2.15 -8.49 -6.56
CA SER A 6 -3.35 -7.83 -7.07
C SER A 6 -4.60 -8.63 -6.70
N ASN A 7 -5.66 -7.93 -6.31
CA ASN A 7 -6.99 -8.52 -6.30
C ASN A 7 -7.39 -8.81 -7.76
N PRO A 8 -7.86 -10.03 -8.10
CA PRO A 8 -8.31 -10.38 -9.46
C PRO A 8 -9.44 -9.49 -9.98
N ASP A 9 -10.21 -8.86 -9.09
CA ASP A 9 -11.35 -8.00 -9.45
C ASP A 9 -10.94 -6.54 -9.70
N LEU A 10 -9.65 -6.21 -9.60
CA LEU A 10 -9.18 -4.87 -9.95
C LEU A 10 -9.33 -4.63 -11.46
N PRO A 11 -9.88 -3.47 -11.87
CA PRO A 11 -10.08 -3.18 -13.29
C PRO A 11 -8.77 -2.84 -14.01
N VAL A 12 -7.79 -2.29 -13.30
CA VAL A 12 -6.49 -1.86 -13.83
C VAL A 12 -5.35 -2.10 -12.83
N PRO A 13 -4.08 -2.19 -13.28
CA PRO A 13 -2.92 -2.23 -12.40
C PRO A 13 -2.85 -1.02 -11.47
N LEU A 14 -2.35 -1.21 -10.24
CA LEU A 14 -2.07 -0.11 -9.33
C LEU A 14 -0.63 0.36 -9.52
N LYS A 15 -0.42 1.68 -9.58
CA LYS A 15 0.89 2.29 -9.74
C LYS A 15 1.32 3.03 -8.47
N ASP A 16 2.64 3.17 -8.30
CA ASP A 16 3.27 3.94 -7.23
C ASP A 16 2.78 3.54 -5.83
N VAL A 17 2.59 2.24 -5.61
CA VAL A 17 2.07 1.69 -4.36
C VAL A 17 3.14 1.79 -3.28
N THR A 18 2.84 2.48 -2.19
CA THR A 18 3.77 2.72 -1.09
C THR A 18 3.39 1.92 0.14
N PHE A 19 4.29 1.07 0.62
CA PHE A 19 4.16 0.38 1.89
C PHE A 19 4.95 1.15 2.96
N VAL A 20 4.30 1.49 4.07
CA VAL A 20 4.88 2.22 5.19
C VAL A 20 4.78 1.36 6.44
N LEU A 21 5.87 0.70 6.79
CA LEU A 21 5.97 -0.10 8.01
C LEU A 21 6.42 0.77 9.18
N LYS A 22 5.64 0.77 10.27
CA LYS A 22 6.04 1.34 11.55
C LYS A 22 6.98 0.38 12.27
N LEU A 23 8.17 0.89 12.61
CA LEU A 23 9.14 0.15 13.37
C LEU A 23 8.84 0.33 14.87
N PRO A 24 8.93 -0.75 15.66
CA PRO A 24 8.62 -0.72 17.09
C PRO A 24 9.66 0.10 17.87
N VAL A 25 10.91 0.11 17.40
CA VAL A 25 12.04 0.83 17.99
C VAL A 25 12.88 1.51 16.91
N ASP A 26 13.77 2.41 17.32
CA ASP A 26 14.73 3.03 16.38
C ASP A 26 15.78 1.99 15.97
N PRO A 27 15.93 1.67 14.67
CA PRO A 27 16.84 0.62 14.24
C PRO A 27 18.31 1.05 14.23
N SER A 28 19.15 0.25 14.88
CA SER A 28 20.61 0.31 14.74
C SER A 28 21.09 -0.30 13.41
N LEU A 29 20.53 -1.46 13.05
CA LEU A 29 20.84 -2.20 11.82
C LEU A 29 19.55 -2.76 11.20
N LEU A 30 19.39 -2.60 9.87
CA LEU A 30 18.30 -3.20 9.12
C LEU A 30 18.83 -4.01 7.94
N LYS A 31 18.33 -5.24 7.80
CA LYS A 31 18.44 -6.00 6.55
C LYS A 31 17.09 -5.95 5.85
N VAL A 32 17.04 -5.32 4.68
CA VAL A 32 15.81 -5.13 3.92
C VAL A 32 15.93 -5.73 2.52
N SER A 33 14.84 -6.31 2.02
CA SER A 33 14.73 -6.79 0.65
C SER A 33 13.28 -6.71 0.17
N PRO A 34 12.98 -6.01 -0.94
CA PRO A 34 13.89 -5.15 -1.73
C PRO A 34 14.34 -3.91 -0.94
N LYS A 35 15.17 -3.06 -1.57
CA LYS A 35 15.62 -1.79 -0.96
C LYS A 35 14.43 -0.94 -0.52
N ALA A 36 14.58 -0.29 0.62
CA ALA A 36 13.56 0.54 1.26
C ALA A 36 14.20 1.84 1.78
N ALA A 37 13.42 2.90 1.89
CA ALA A 37 13.83 4.15 2.51
C ALA A 37 13.50 4.12 4.01
N LEU A 38 14.49 4.33 4.86
CA LEU A 38 14.32 4.45 6.32
C LEU A 38 14.13 5.93 6.69
N ASN A 39 13.03 6.23 7.38
CA ASN A 39 12.82 7.49 8.08
C ASN A 39 12.94 7.28 9.60
N ARG A 40 14.11 7.59 10.15
CA ARG A 40 14.38 7.43 11.60
C ARG A 40 13.52 8.34 12.48
N SER A 41 13.22 9.57 12.04
CA SER A 41 12.44 10.51 12.86
C SER A 41 11.00 10.04 13.09
N GLN A 42 10.43 9.32 12.12
CA GLN A 42 9.09 8.74 12.21
C GLN A 42 9.08 7.25 12.56
N LYS A 43 10.26 6.64 12.75
CA LYS A 43 10.44 5.18 12.88
C LYS A 43 9.70 4.43 11.78
N GLU A 44 9.89 4.83 10.53
CA GLU A 44 9.17 4.29 9.37
C GLU A 44 10.14 3.67 8.35
N LEU A 45 9.75 2.53 7.80
CA LEU A 45 10.40 1.94 6.63
C LEU A 45 9.45 1.97 5.43
N LYS A 46 9.91 2.51 4.30
CA LYS A 46 9.08 2.74 3.11
C LYS A 46 9.57 1.96 1.91
N TRP A 47 8.68 1.18 1.30
CA TRP A 47 8.89 0.60 -0.01
C TRP A 47 7.96 1.28 -1.02
N VAL A 48 8.50 1.63 -2.19
CA VAL A 48 7.73 2.07 -3.34
C VAL A 48 7.76 0.95 -4.36
N VAL A 49 6.59 0.42 -4.70
CA VAL A 49 6.38 -0.58 -5.74
C VAL A 49 5.83 0.16 -6.96
N PRO A 50 6.59 0.27 -8.06
CA PRO A 50 6.19 1.07 -9.22
C PRO A 50 4.86 0.63 -9.82
N GLU A 51 4.61 -0.68 -9.84
CA GLU A 51 3.38 -1.25 -10.38
C GLU A 51 3.06 -2.59 -9.71
N ILE A 52 1.78 -2.82 -9.41
CA ILE A 52 1.20 -4.12 -9.07
C ILE A 52 0.30 -4.52 -10.24
N ALA A 53 0.79 -5.43 -11.07
CA ALA A 53 0.08 -5.93 -12.25
C ALA A 53 -1.15 -6.77 -11.86
N LEU A 54 -2.20 -6.73 -12.69
CA LEU A 54 -3.46 -7.46 -12.49
C LEU A 54 -3.27 -8.97 -12.32
N LYS A 55 -2.26 -9.52 -13.00
CA LYS A 55 -1.86 -10.92 -12.94
C LYS A 55 -0.36 -10.97 -12.70
N GLY A 56 0.06 -11.74 -11.71
CA GLY A 56 1.46 -11.87 -11.38
C GLY A 56 1.66 -12.72 -10.12
N ALA A 57 2.91 -13.12 -9.90
CA ALA A 57 3.27 -13.78 -8.66
C ALA A 57 3.20 -12.77 -7.49
N PRO A 58 2.86 -13.21 -6.27
CA PRO A 58 2.88 -12.33 -5.11
C PRO A 58 4.25 -11.70 -4.88
N GLY A 59 4.28 -10.39 -4.69
CA GLY A 59 5.46 -9.65 -4.28
C GLY A 59 5.73 -9.83 -2.78
N LYS A 60 7.00 -9.71 -2.38
CA LYS A 60 7.43 -9.92 -0.98
C LYS A 60 8.33 -8.78 -0.52
N LEU A 61 8.00 -8.21 0.63
CA LEU A 61 8.81 -7.23 1.34
C LEU A 61 9.28 -7.84 2.65
N ARG A 62 10.59 -7.81 2.87
CA ARG A 62 11.26 -8.43 4.01
C ARG A 62 12.10 -7.39 4.72
N VAL A 63 12.00 -7.38 6.03
CA VAL A 63 12.87 -6.64 6.93
C VAL A 63 13.28 -7.58 8.06
N ARG A 64 14.53 -7.48 8.48
CA ARG A 64 15.03 -8.08 9.71
C ARG A 64 15.74 -7.00 10.50
N MET A 65 15.33 -6.85 11.75
CA MET A 65 15.88 -5.90 12.72
C MET A 65 16.31 -6.69 13.94
N PRO A 66 17.57 -6.62 14.37
CA PRO A 66 17.96 -7.12 15.68
C PRO A 66 17.34 -6.21 16.74
N VAL A 67 16.70 -6.82 17.74
CA VAL A 67 16.16 -6.12 18.91
C VAL A 67 16.83 -6.76 20.11
N ASP A 68 17.51 -5.96 20.93
CA ASP A 68 18.10 -6.44 22.19
C ASP A 68 16.95 -6.61 23.19
N SER A 69 16.35 -7.79 23.21
CA SER A 69 15.41 -8.18 24.25
C SER A 69 16.21 -8.47 25.53
N SER A 70 16.21 -7.54 26.49
CA SER A 70 16.75 -7.84 27.82
C SER A 70 15.98 -9.01 28.42
N GLU A 71 16.69 -10.07 28.79
CA GLU A 71 16.15 -11.31 29.38
C GLU A 71 15.22 -10.99 30.56
N GLY A 72 13.91 -11.19 30.41
CA GLY A 72 12.99 -11.04 31.55
C GLY A 72 11.50 -10.99 31.25
N GLU A 73 11.07 -10.46 30.09
CA GLU A 73 9.65 -10.38 29.74
C GLU A 73 9.42 -11.13 28.42
N GLY A 74 8.66 -12.22 28.53
CA GLY A 74 8.49 -13.19 27.46
C GLY A 74 7.77 -12.59 26.26
N ASP A 75 8.32 -12.86 25.07
CA ASP A 75 7.63 -13.01 23.79
C ASP A 75 6.42 -12.07 23.54
N GLU A 76 6.49 -10.81 23.97
CA GLU A 76 5.51 -9.81 23.57
C GLU A 76 5.63 -9.69 22.05
N GLU A 77 4.59 -10.13 21.33
CA GLU A 77 4.47 -9.95 19.89
C GLU A 77 4.69 -8.48 19.59
N ILE A 78 5.86 -8.18 19.04
CA ILE A 78 6.22 -6.84 18.62
C ILE A 78 5.25 -6.46 17.50
N GLU A 79 4.20 -5.72 17.85
CA GLU A 79 3.13 -5.34 16.93
C GLU A 79 3.69 -4.34 15.90
N ALA A 80 3.85 -4.82 14.67
CA ALA A 80 4.38 -4.03 13.57
C ALA A 80 3.23 -3.71 12.60
N VAL A 81 2.79 -2.45 12.61
CA VAL A 81 1.71 -2.00 11.72
C VAL A 81 2.28 -1.53 10.38
N CYS A 82 1.74 -2.05 9.28
CA CYS A 82 2.07 -1.57 7.94
C CYS A 82 0.86 -0.89 7.29
N TYR A 83 1.06 0.34 6.81
CA TYR A 83 0.08 1.07 6.00
C TYR A 83 0.41 0.95 4.53
N VAL A 84 -0.60 0.78 3.68
CA VAL A 84 -0.44 0.78 2.23
C VAL A 84 -1.13 1.99 1.64
N LYS A 85 -0.40 2.74 0.81
CA LYS A 85 -0.89 3.91 0.09
C LYS A 85 -0.86 3.67 -1.40
N PHE A 86 -1.97 3.97 -2.07
CA PHE A 86 -2.05 3.98 -3.52
C PHE A 86 -3.15 4.96 -3.97
N SER A 87 -3.05 5.42 -5.20
CA SER A 87 -4.06 6.25 -5.85
C SER A 87 -4.15 5.85 -7.31
N MET A 88 -5.34 5.94 -7.88
CA MET A 88 -5.60 5.70 -9.29
C MET A 88 -6.55 6.78 -9.78
N GLU A 89 -6.28 7.27 -10.98
CA GLU A 89 -7.16 8.14 -11.72
C GLU A 89 -7.36 7.58 -13.13
N GLY A 90 -8.60 7.54 -13.60
CA GLY A 90 -8.93 7.00 -14.93
C GLY A 90 -10.43 6.91 -15.18
N THR A 91 -10.82 6.18 -16.21
CA THR A 91 -12.23 6.07 -16.63
C THR A 91 -13.04 5.07 -15.82
N THR A 92 -12.41 4.29 -14.95
CA THR A 92 -13.05 3.23 -14.17
C THR A 92 -13.05 3.58 -12.68
N SER A 93 -14.16 3.32 -12.00
CA SER A 93 -14.30 3.44 -10.55
C SER A 93 -14.46 2.06 -9.89
N LEU A 94 -14.12 1.95 -8.61
CA LEU A 94 -14.35 0.71 -7.85
C LEU A 94 -15.82 0.52 -7.46
N SER A 95 -16.63 1.58 -7.48
CA SER A 95 -18.06 1.50 -7.21
C SER A 95 -18.89 1.18 -8.46
N GLU A 96 -18.27 1.21 -9.64
CA GLU A 96 -18.91 1.07 -10.95
C GLU A 96 -20.01 2.11 -11.22
N ILE A 97 -20.12 3.15 -10.39
CA ILE A 97 -21.08 4.23 -10.60
C ILE A 97 -20.61 5.07 -11.78
N SER A 98 -21.48 5.24 -12.77
CA SER A 98 -21.31 6.20 -13.86
C SER A 98 -22.45 7.20 -13.89
N LEU A 99 -22.16 8.45 -14.23
CA LEU A 99 -23.16 9.49 -14.42
C LEU A 99 -23.45 9.67 -15.91
N ARG A 100 -24.75 9.78 -16.26
CA ARG A 100 -25.19 10.01 -17.64
C ARG A 100 -26.24 11.12 -17.68
N PRO A 101 -26.30 11.90 -18.78
CA PRO A 101 -27.37 12.86 -18.98
C PRO A 101 -28.74 12.17 -18.93
N ALA A 102 -29.71 12.80 -18.28
CA ALA A 102 -31.07 12.26 -18.18
C ALA A 102 -31.88 12.40 -19.49
N SER A 103 -31.41 13.24 -20.43
CA SER A 103 -32.08 13.51 -21.71
C SER A 103 -31.10 13.34 -22.86
N GLU A 104 -31.54 12.69 -23.94
CA GLU A 104 -30.76 12.53 -25.17
C GLU A 104 -30.45 13.90 -25.79
N GLY A 105 -29.23 14.06 -26.33
CA GLY A 105 -28.80 15.29 -27.01
C GLY A 105 -28.24 16.39 -26.11
N ASN A 106 -28.20 16.21 -24.79
CA ASN A 106 -27.55 17.15 -23.88
C ASN A 106 -26.02 16.99 -23.95
N THR A 107 -25.34 17.98 -24.54
CA THR A 107 -23.88 18.04 -24.67
C THR A 107 -23.20 18.78 -23.52
N ASP A 108 -23.94 19.26 -22.52
CA ASP A 108 -23.40 20.09 -21.43
C ASP A 108 -22.83 19.26 -20.27
N PHE A 109 -22.98 17.93 -20.32
CA PHE A 109 -22.45 17.02 -19.32
C PHE A 109 -21.49 16.00 -19.95
N TYR A 110 -20.28 15.93 -19.39
CA TYR A 110 -19.29 14.93 -19.71
C TYR A 110 -18.81 14.29 -18.41
N GLU A 111 -18.91 12.97 -18.34
CA GLU A 111 -18.25 12.22 -17.28
C GLU A 111 -16.73 12.33 -17.47
N VAL A 112 -16.06 12.79 -16.42
CA VAL A 112 -14.60 12.95 -16.39
C VAL A 112 -13.96 11.75 -15.68
N ASN A 113 -12.64 11.79 -15.52
CA ASN A 113 -11.92 10.75 -14.78
C ASN A 113 -12.47 10.59 -13.36
N HIS A 114 -12.60 9.33 -12.98
CA HIS A 114 -12.78 8.88 -11.61
C HIS A 114 -11.44 8.81 -10.92
N ARG A 115 -11.43 9.07 -9.60
CA ARG A 115 -10.25 8.90 -8.76
C ARG A 115 -10.61 8.13 -7.51
N TYR A 116 -9.82 7.10 -7.20
CA TYR A 116 -9.89 6.41 -5.93
C TYR A 116 -8.49 6.30 -5.31
N GLN A 117 -8.45 6.29 -3.99
CA GLN A 117 -7.21 6.17 -3.24
C GLN A 117 -7.43 5.35 -1.97
N SER A 118 -6.37 4.75 -1.46
CA SER A 118 -6.37 4.11 -0.16
C SER A 118 -6.80 5.09 0.94
N GLY A 119 -7.76 4.69 1.77
CA GLY A 119 -8.03 5.33 3.06
C GLY A 119 -7.05 4.83 4.12
N VAL A 120 -7.60 4.32 5.23
CA VAL A 120 -6.81 3.59 6.24
C VAL A 120 -6.73 2.12 5.80
N TYR A 121 -5.70 1.78 5.02
CA TYR A 121 -5.46 0.41 4.55
C TYR A 121 -4.23 -0.15 5.26
N MET A 122 -4.44 -1.12 6.15
CA MET A 122 -3.42 -1.65 7.07
C MET A 122 -3.26 -3.17 6.91
N CYS A 123 -2.05 -3.66 7.18
CA CYS A 123 -1.80 -5.06 7.49
C CYS A 123 -0.92 -5.18 8.74
N ASN A 124 -1.29 -6.12 9.60
CA ASN A 124 -0.60 -6.47 10.84
C ASN A 124 -0.05 -7.89 10.72
#